data_AF-A0A9D9QAM6-F1
#
_entry.id   AF-A0A9D9QAM6-F1
#
_cell.length_a   1.000
_cell.length_b   1.000
_cell.length_c   1.000
_cell.angle_alpha   90.00
_cell.angle_beta   90.00
_cell.angle_gamma   90.00
#
_symmetry.space_group_name_H-M   'P 1'
#
loop_
_entity.id
_entity.type
_entity.pdbx_description
1 polymer ?
#
loop_
_entity_poly.entity_id
_entity_poly.type
_entity_poly.pdbx_seq_one_letter_code
_entity_poly.pdbx_strand_id
1 'polypeptide(L)'
;MRRCVLILLIALSCAGLHSCAEGAASVSQEAPELLKAVPSDALCIGLFGRLDHGMDQMVDSLSALRSLDYGKLLRSRAAIALCDIGSICPLLIIEAGKVGADTLENVRSILALADTLKLGAALLELDTHNALLLSESSTVITIVGRHVASESSILDAPDFPLVLDVLTGSDAIVLRNRGANRLQSVGFGPLSAKTVASFVREAAEWTVLSGGRLWPVCPESDRYFTNFVSSLTEAPSKFAASFPEGAVAVVDMPLADLKEWRKAYEGWLDACIELESYQKRLAGLKKAAGKDPLNWEKELGVKEVSCVMMPGGTLNMIRTAKSSSSDGVQTNPYKGFARALYGSLFNAADSCCVRKGVWLISGERALLDSLKLGGGKPSSWPAAAKVVAWSEDSQINWTKESIKIWYSNR
;
A
#
# COMPACT_ATOMS: atom_id res chain seq x y z
N MET A 1 11.79 14.96 12.39
CA MET A 1 10.42 15.16 11.88
C MET A 1 10.46 15.09 10.37
N ARG A 2 9.93 14.02 9.76
CA ARG A 2 9.32 13.97 8.42
C ARG A 2 9.20 12.52 7.92
N ARG A 3 7.98 12.22 7.44
CA ARG A 3 7.57 11.16 6.52
C ARG A 3 7.07 9.84 7.10
N CYS A 4 5.88 9.91 7.70
CA CYS A 4 4.92 8.81 7.86
C CYS A 4 4.23 8.54 6.53
N VAL A 5 4.99 8.05 5.56
CA VAL A 5 4.45 7.94 4.22
C VAL A 5 4.23 6.48 3.86
N LEU A 6 4.75 5.41 4.45
CA LEU A 6 4.94 4.14 3.71
C LEU A 6 3.80 3.19 3.22
N ILE A 7 2.56 3.14 3.74
CA ILE A 7 1.44 2.50 2.96
C ILE A 7 1.01 3.45 1.83
N LEU A 8 1.10 4.73 2.15
CA LEU A 8 1.01 5.84 1.25
C LEU A 8 2.33 6.08 0.46
N LEU A 9 3.55 5.52 0.73
CA LEU A 9 4.84 5.62 -0.02
C LEU A 9 5.00 4.38 -0.85
N ILE A 10 4.47 3.23 -0.47
CA ILE A 10 4.23 2.22 -1.50
C ILE A 10 3.30 2.85 -2.55
N ALA A 11 2.35 3.70 -2.15
CA ALA A 11 1.60 4.57 -3.07
C ALA A 11 2.25 5.92 -3.48
N LEU A 12 3.26 6.49 -2.76
CA LEU A 12 3.85 7.86 -2.90
C LEU A 12 5.35 7.88 -3.21
N SER A 13 6.09 6.80 -2.98
CA SER A 13 7.28 6.50 -3.76
C SER A 13 6.86 6.02 -5.16
N CYS A 14 5.66 5.44 -5.27
CA CYS A 14 4.97 5.32 -6.55
C CYS A 14 4.14 6.55 -6.95
N ALA A 15 3.84 7.53 -6.09
CA ALA A 15 3.22 8.82 -6.48
C ALA A 15 4.18 10.01 -6.36
N GLY A 16 5.48 9.74 -6.25
CA GLY A 16 6.52 10.56 -6.90
C GLY A 16 6.36 10.53 -8.42
N LEU A 17 5.52 9.62 -8.95
CA LEU A 17 4.91 9.67 -10.25
C LEU A 17 3.88 10.84 -10.37
N HIS A 18 4.32 12.08 -10.37
CA HIS A 18 3.45 13.26 -10.46
C HIS A 18 2.98 13.61 -11.90
N SER A 19 2.81 12.62 -12.81
CA SER A 19 2.33 12.90 -14.17
C SER A 19 1.53 11.79 -14.88
N CYS A 20 0.88 10.86 -14.18
CA CYS A 20 -0.11 9.99 -14.83
C CYS A 20 -1.40 10.80 -15.05
N ALA A 21 -1.44 11.59 -16.12
CA ALA A 21 -2.62 12.30 -16.58
C ALA A 21 -3.79 11.32 -16.77
N GLU A 22 -5.01 11.77 -16.47
CA GLU A 22 -6.25 11.08 -16.85
C GLU A 22 -6.36 11.02 -18.38
N GLY A 23 -5.70 10.02 -18.98
CA GLY A 23 -5.91 9.61 -20.36
C GLY A 23 -6.99 8.54 -20.39
N ALA A 24 -7.89 8.62 -21.37
CA ALA A 24 -8.91 7.60 -21.60
C ALA A 24 -8.29 6.20 -21.63
N ALA A 25 -8.94 5.27 -20.92
CA ALA A 25 -8.50 3.89 -20.82
C ALA A 25 -8.41 3.24 -22.21
N SER A 26 -7.18 3.11 -22.72
CA SER A 26 -6.86 2.12 -23.74
C SER A 26 -6.22 0.94 -23.04
N VAL A 27 -6.88 -0.21 -23.04
CA VAL A 27 -6.25 -1.50 -22.75
C VAL A 27 -5.25 -1.74 -23.88
N SER A 28 -3.99 -1.34 -23.69
CA SER A 28 -2.96 -1.66 -24.67
C SER A 28 -2.51 -3.09 -24.44
N GLN A 29 -2.89 -3.98 -25.35
CA GLN A 29 -2.44 -5.39 -25.40
C GLN A 29 -0.92 -5.55 -25.59
N GLU A 30 -0.16 -4.46 -25.73
CA GLU A 30 1.26 -4.46 -26.09
C GLU A 30 2.22 -4.12 -24.93
N ALA A 31 1.72 -3.62 -23.79
CA ALA A 31 2.50 -3.51 -22.55
C ALA A 31 3.10 -4.85 -22.02
N PRO A 32 2.57 -6.06 -22.34
CA PRO A 32 3.14 -7.32 -21.87
C PRO A 32 4.50 -7.69 -22.47
N GLU A 33 4.89 -7.17 -23.64
CA GLU A 33 6.09 -7.69 -24.31
C GLU A 33 7.39 -7.29 -23.61
N LEU A 34 7.49 -6.04 -23.12
CA LEU A 34 8.66 -5.62 -22.34
C LEU A 34 8.78 -6.40 -21.02
N LEU A 35 7.67 -6.92 -20.49
CA LEU A 35 7.68 -7.76 -19.28
C LEU A 35 8.38 -9.10 -19.51
N LYS A 36 8.48 -9.59 -20.76
CA LYS A 36 9.26 -10.80 -21.08
C LYS A 36 10.75 -10.64 -20.77
N ALA A 37 11.25 -9.41 -20.79
CA ALA A 37 12.64 -9.10 -20.44
C ALA A 37 12.82 -8.78 -18.94
N VAL A 38 11.74 -8.80 -18.14
CA VAL A 38 11.81 -8.59 -16.69
C VAL A 38 12.02 -9.93 -15.98
N PRO A 39 13.06 -10.06 -15.14
CA PRO A 39 13.29 -11.27 -14.35
C PRO A 39 12.11 -11.62 -13.42
N SER A 40 11.86 -12.92 -13.21
CA SER A 40 10.72 -13.44 -12.42
C SER A 40 10.73 -13.06 -10.93
N ASP A 41 11.89 -12.61 -10.43
CA ASP A 41 12.12 -12.23 -9.04
C ASP A 41 12.16 -10.71 -8.82
N ALA A 42 11.86 -9.91 -9.85
CA ALA A 42 11.78 -8.45 -9.71
C ALA A 42 10.81 -8.05 -8.59
N LEU A 43 11.22 -7.08 -7.77
CA LEU A 43 10.46 -6.61 -6.61
C LEU A 43 9.55 -5.43 -6.93
N CYS A 44 9.87 -4.67 -7.95
CA CYS A 44 9.14 -3.50 -8.42
C CYS A 44 9.29 -3.39 -9.94
N ILE A 45 8.22 -3.01 -10.62
CA ILE A 45 8.19 -2.82 -12.07
C ILE A 45 7.40 -1.55 -12.36
N GLY A 46 8.06 -0.52 -12.89
CA GLY A 46 7.41 0.60 -13.54
C GLY A 46 7.21 0.29 -15.02
N LEU A 47 5.98 0.36 -15.49
CA LEU A 47 5.60 0.32 -16.90
C LEU A 47 5.27 1.74 -17.33
N PHE A 48 5.81 2.17 -18.47
CA PHE A 48 5.64 3.53 -18.97
C PHE A 48 5.37 3.53 -20.47
N GLY A 49 4.35 4.31 -20.87
CA GLY A 49 4.09 4.63 -22.26
C GLY A 49 5.21 5.44 -22.91
N ARG A 50 5.99 6.18 -22.10
CA ARG A 50 7.16 6.95 -22.53
C ARG A 50 8.29 6.88 -21.51
N LEU A 51 9.52 6.73 -22.00
CA LEU A 51 10.73 6.68 -21.17
C LEU A 51 10.93 7.96 -20.35
N ASP A 52 10.68 9.14 -20.92
CA ASP A 52 10.86 10.40 -20.20
C ASP A 52 10.01 10.49 -18.92
N HIS A 53 8.77 10.00 -18.96
CA HIS A 53 7.95 9.84 -17.76
C HIS A 53 8.66 8.90 -16.76
N GLY A 54 9.08 7.71 -17.20
CA GLY A 54 9.76 6.75 -16.32
C GLY A 54 11.02 7.30 -15.65
N MET A 55 11.83 8.07 -16.38
CA MET A 55 13.08 8.65 -15.88
C MET A 55 12.87 9.69 -14.78
N ASP A 56 11.80 10.49 -14.85
CA ASP A 56 11.46 11.45 -13.79
C ASP A 56 11.13 10.75 -12.47
N GLN A 57 10.66 9.51 -12.56
CA GLN A 57 10.04 8.80 -11.45
C GLN A 57 10.96 7.73 -10.83
N MET A 58 12.15 7.51 -11.39
CA MET A 58 13.20 6.70 -10.78
C MET A 58 13.74 7.36 -9.51
N VAL A 59 13.56 6.71 -8.36
CA VAL A 59 14.09 7.16 -7.06
C VAL A 59 15.60 6.90 -6.99
N ASP A 60 16.38 7.97 -7.18
CA ASP A 60 17.78 8.27 -6.75
C ASP A 60 18.93 7.23 -6.89
N SER A 61 18.71 5.97 -7.24
CA SER A 61 19.77 4.95 -7.32
C SER A 61 20.46 4.83 -8.68
N LEU A 62 20.39 5.86 -9.54
CA LEU A 62 20.73 5.76 -10.98
C LEU A 62 21.31 7.03 -11.62
N SER A 63 22.30 7.64 -10.98
CA SER A 63 22.96 8.81 -11.58
C SER A 63 23.57 8.49 -12.96
N ALA A 64 24.03 7.25 -13.18
CA ALA A 64 24.66 6.87 -14.44
C ALA A 64 23.65 6.61 -15.57
N LEU A 65 22.51 5.94 -15.32
CA LEU A 65 21.48 5.79 -16.35
C LEU A 65 20.89 7.15 -16.76
N ARG A 66 20.65 8.06 -15.80
CA ARG A 66 20.21 9.44 -16.09
C ARG A 66 21.22 10.25 -16.91
N SER A 67 22.50 9.83 -16.95
CA SER A 67 23.56 10.54 -17.69
C SER A 67 23.61 10.18 -19.19
N LEU A 68 22.82 9.19 -19.64
CA LEU A 68 22.76 8.79 -21.04
C LEU A 68 21.87 9.75 -21.85
N ASP A 69 22.29 10.08 -23.08
CA ASP A 69 21.44 10.76 -24.04
C ASP A 69 20.57 9.75 -24.79
N TYR A 70 19.30 9.67 -24.41
CA TYR A 70 18.33 8.75 -24.99
C TYR A 70 17.75 9.24 -26.33
N GLY A 71 17.97 10.50 -26.71
CA GLY A 71 17.51 11.07 -27.98
C GLY A 71 16.02 10.78 -28.28
N LYS A 72 15.75 10.18 -29.45
CA LYS A 72 14.38 9.83 -29.86
C LYS A 72 13.73 8.74 -28.99
N LEU A 73 14.52 7.92 -28.28
CA LEU A 73 14.00 6.84 -27.42
C LEU A 73 13.31 7.38 -26.15
N LEU A 74 13.45 8.68 -25.82
CA LEU A 74 12.68 9.31 -24.74
C LEU A 74 11.16 9.14 -24.92
N ARG A 75 10.68 9.01 -26.16
CA ARG A 75 9.27 8.81 -26.50
C ARG A 75 8.89 7.34 -26.67
N SER A 76 9.84 6.42 -26.56
CA SER A 76 9.57 4.98 -26.61
C SER A 76 8.94 4.51 -25.30
N ARG A 77 8.17 3.41 -25.37
CA ARG A 77 7.75 2.70 -24.16
C ARG A 77 8.95 2.18 -23.40
N ALA A 78 8.81 2.10 -22.08
CA ALA A 78 9.86 1.57 -21.23
C ALA A 78 9.29 0.79 -20.05
N ALA A 79 10.06 -0.20 -19.59
CA ALA A 79 9.87 -0.84 -18.31
C ALA A 79 11.11 -0.62 -17.44
N ILE A 80 10.90 -0.36 -16.15
CA ILE A 80 11.96 -0.18 -15.16
C ILE A 80 11.71 -1.20 -14.06
N ALA A 81 12.60 -2.19 -13.94
CA ALA A 81 12.49 -3.23 -12.93
C ALA A 81 13.55 -3.05 -11.84
N LEU A 82 13.17 -3.27 -10.57
CA LEU A 82 14.10 -3.41 -9.46
C LEU A 82 14.36 -4.90 -9.22
N CYS A 83 15.51 -5.37 -9.70
CA CYS A 83 15.93 -6.76 -9.59
C CYS A 83 16.71 -6.97 -8.29
N ASP A 84 16.56 -8.15 -7.69
CA ASP A 84 17.21 -8.49 -6.45
C ASP A 84 18.25 -9.58 -6.64
N ILE A 85 19.50 -9.16 -6.77
CA ILE A 85 20.64 -10.06 -6.97
C ILE A 85 21.47 -10.25 -5.69
N GLY A 86 20.85 -10.06 -4.52
CA GLY A 86 21.54 -9.88 -3.23
C GLY A 86 21.76 -8.40 -2.87
N SER A 87 21.59 -7.51 -3.85
CA SER A 87 21.41 -6.07 -3.73
C SER A 87 20.33 -5.63 -4.71
N ILE A 88 19.60 -4.56 -4.40
CA ILE A 88 18.61 -4.00 -5.33
C ILE A 88 19.34 -3.28 -6.45
N CYS A 89 19.21 -3.82 -7.66
CA CYS A 89 19.80 -3.27 -8.87
C CYS A 89 18.70 -2.98 -9.89
N PRO A 90 18.65 -1.76 -10.42
CA PRO A 90 17.65 -1.41 -11.42
C PRO A 90 18.04 -1.92 -12.81
N LEU A 91 17.01 -2.24 -13.59
CA LEU A 91 17.06 -2.63 -14.99
C LEU A 91 16.11 -1.72 -15.76
N LEU A 92 16.65 -1.02 -16.75
CA LEU A 92 15.88 -0.23 -17.71
C LEU A 92 15.75 -1.01 -19.00
N ILE A 93 14.52 -1.15 -19.49
CA ILE A 93 14.14 -1.88 -20.70
C ILE A 93 13.41 -0.88 -21.57
N ILE A 94 13.93 -0.58 -22.75
CA ILE A 94 13.36 0.43 -23.66
C ILE A 94 12.96 -0.26 -24.95
N GLU A 95 11.75 -0.01 -25.41
CA GLU A 95 11.35 -0.42 -26.75
C GLU A 95 12.21 0.30 -27.80
N ALA A 96 12.91 -0.49 -28.61
CA ALA A 96 13.80 -0.07 -29.67
C ALA A 96 13.28 -0.45 -31.07
N GLY A 97 11.94 -0.39 -31.27
CA GLY A 97 11.25 -0.48 -32.55
C GLY A 97 11.54 -1.71 -33.45
N LYS A 98 10.84 -1.80 -34.58
CA LYS A 98 11.18 -2.71 -35.69
C LYS A 98 12.27 -2.06 -36.53
N VAL A 99 13.53 -2.34 -36.19
CA VAL A 99 14.77 -2.08 -36.96
C VAL A 99 14.61 -1.12 -38.17
N GLY A 100 14.41 0.16 -37.90
CA GLY A 100 14.62 1.24 -38.88
C GLY A 100 16.04 1.78 -38.75
N ALA A 101 16.63 2.28 -39.85
CA ALA A 101 18.02 2.78 -39.87
C ALA A 101 18.30 3.85 -38.79
N ASP A 102 17.36 4.77 -38.57
CA ASP A 102 17.47 5.84 -37.57
C ASP A 102 17.41 5.35 -36.12
N THR A 103 16.62 4.32 -35.83
CA THR A 103 16.51 3.76 -34.47
C THR A 103 17.76 2.97 -34.10
N LEU A 104 18.36 2.27 -35.09
CA LEU A 104 19.63 1.57 -34.93
C LEU A 104 20.80 2.51 -34.58
N GLU A 105 20.86 3.70 -35.17
CA GLU A 105 21.93 4.67 -34.88
C GLU A 105 21.85 5.17 -33.44
N ASN A 106 20.65 5.56 -32.97
CA ASN A 106 20.46 5.96 -31.57
C ASN A 106 20.79 4.84 -30.59
N VAL A 107 20.35 3.60 -30.86
CA VAL A 107 20.66 2.44 -30.03
C VAL A 107 22.17 2.20 -29.95
N ARG A 108 22.90 2.27 -31.08
CA ARG A 108 24.36 2.10 -31.10
C ARG A 108 25.08 3.19 -30.31
N SER A 109 24.64 4.44 -30.43
CA SER A 109 25.19 5.55 -29.66
C SER A 109 25.01 5.35 -28.16
N ILE A 110 23.83 4.88 -27.73
CA ILE A 110 23.56 4.58 -26.32
C ILE A 110 24.41 3.40 -25.84
N LEU A 111 24.56 2.34 -26.64
CA LEU A 111 25.44 1.21 -26.29
C LEU A 111 26.90 1.64 -26.12
N ALA A 112 27.41 2.52 -26.97
CA ALA A 112 28.76 3.06 -26.86
C ALA A 112 28.95 3.96 -25.62
N LEU A 113 27.96 4.79 -25.30
CA LEU A 113 27.96 5.60 -24.07
C LEU A 113 27.86 4.72 -22.82
N ALA A 114 27.03 3.67 -22.85
CA ALA A 114 26.91 2.72 -21.76
C ALA A 114 28.24 2.01 -21.47
N ASP A 115 28.97 1.59 -22.50
CA ASP A 115 30.32 1.00 -22.37
C ASP A 115 31.31 1.99 -21.73
N THR A 116 31.28 3.26 -22.16
CA THR A 116 32.10 4.33 -21.58
C THR A 116 31.81 4.54 -20.09
N LEU A 117 30.53 4.45 -19.69
CA LEU A 117 30.07 4.56 -18.31
C LEU A 117 30.16 3.23 -17.54
N LYS A 118 30.68 2.16 -18.16
CA LYS A 118 30.78 0.80 -17.59
C LYS A 118 29.44 0.22 -17.13
N LEU A 119 28.37 0.58 -17.84
CA LEU A 119 27.03 0.05 -17.64
C LEU A 119 26.89 -1.28 -18.36
N GLY A 120 26.14 -2.20 -17.77
CA GLY A 120 25.66 -3.38 -18.48
C GLY A 120 24.63 -2.95 -19.53
N ALA A 121 24.85 -3.32 -20.78
CA ALA A 121 23.92 -3.04 -21.86
C ALA A 121 23.78 -4.23 -22.81
N ALA A 122 22.58 -4.45 -23.34
CA ALA A 122 22.32 -5.48 -24.35
C ALA A 122 21.16 -5.07 -25.25
N LEU A 123 21.18 -5.53 -26.50
CA LEU A 123 20.02 -5.48 -27.39
C LEU A 123 19.40 -6.86 -27.42
N LEU A 124 18.10 -6.93 -27.13
CA LEU A 124 17.31 -8.15 -27.11
C LEU A 124 16.27 -8.10 -28.22
N GLU A 125 16.07 -9.22 -28.91
CA GLU A 125 14.97 -9.39 -29.86
C GLU A 125 13.75 -9.94 -29.09
N LEU A 126 12.64 -9.21 -29.13
CA LEU A 126 11.31 -9.67 -28.68
C LEU A 126 10.46 -10.02 -29.90
N ASP A 127 9.33 -10.69 -29.69
CA ASP A 127 8.45 -11.20 -30.75
C ASP A 127 8.10 -10.15 -31.82
N THR A 128 7.86 -8.90 -31.44
CA THR A 128 7.44 -7.85 -32.39
C THR A 128 8.44 -6.72 -32.59
N HIS A 129 9.43 -6.55 -31.72
CA HIS A 129 10.38 -5.43 -31.75
C HIS A 129 11.65 -5.76 -30.96
N ASN A 130 12.70 -4.94 -31.10
CA ASN A 130 13.87 -5.06 -30.24
C ASN A 130 13.67 -4.27 -28.94
N ALA A 131 14.28 -4.74 -27.85
CA ALA A 131 14.38 -4.03 -26.59
C ALA A 131 15.84 -3.73 -26.25
N LEU A 132 16.13 -2.49 -25.89
CA LEU A 132 17.42 -2.08 -25.33
C LEU A 132 17.38 -2.24 -23.81
N LEU A 133 18.30 -3.04 -23.28
CA LEU A 133 18.47 -3.31 -21.87
C LEU A 133 19.65 -2.50 -21.32
N LEU A 134 19.47 -1.86 -20.18
CA LEU A 134 20.49 -1.06 -19.49
C LEU A 134 20.42 -1.30 -17.99
N SER A 135 21.58 -1.51 -17.35
CA SER A 135 21.68 -1.64 -15.90
C SER A 135 23.07 -1.21 -15.42
N GLU A 136 23.18 -0.74 -14.20
CA GLU A 136 24.48 -0.52 -13.55
C GLU A 136 25.18 -1.84 -13.16
N SER A 137 24.50 -2.98 -13.35
CA SER A 137 25.03 -4.30 -13.06
C SER A 137 24.98 -5.21 -14.28
N SER A 138 26.14 -5.59 -14.82
CA SER A 138 26.24 -6.57 -15.90
C SER A 138 25.70 -7.95 -15.51
N THR A 139 25.69 -8.26 -14.20
CA THR A 139 25.04 -9.45 -13.65
C THR A 139 23.55 -9.45 -13.95
N VAL A 140 22.86 -8.32 -13.82
CA VAL A 140 21.43 -8.20 -14.14
C VAL A 140 21.19 -8.48 -15.62
N ILE A 141 22.01 -7.91 -16.51
CA ILE A 141 21.90 -8.17 -17.96
C ILE A 141 22.11 -9.66 -18.28
N THR A 142 23.08 -10.30 -17.63
CA THR A 142 23.34 -11.74 -17.80
C THR A 142 22.15 -12.58 -17.33
N ILE A 143 21.53 -12.20 -16.21
CA ILE A 143 20.33 -12.86 -15.66
C ILE A 143 19.15 -12.72 -16.64
N VAL A 144 18.88 -11.51 -17.15
CA VAL A 144 17.84 -11.29 -18.16
C VAL A 144 18.07 -12.16 -19.39
N GLY A 145 19.31 -12.22 -19.90
CA GLY A 145 19.66 -13.07 -21.04
C GLY A 145 19.36 -14.55 -20.79
N ARG A 146 19.59 -15.06 -19.57
CA ARG A 146 19.23 -16.44 -19.20
C ARG A 146 17.73 -16.64 -19.12
N HIS A 147 17.00 -15.70 -18.51
CA HIS A 147 15.55 -15.74 -18.38
C HIS A 147 14.89 -15.81 -19.77
N VAL A 148 15.28 -14.91 -20.66
CA VAL A 148 14.76 -14.87 -22.03
C VAL A 148 15.12 -16.15 -22.80
N ALA A 149 16.35 -16.65 -22.68
CA ALA A 149 16.74 -17.91 -23.32
C ALA A 149 15.97 -19.14 -22.79
N SER A 150 15.49 -19.07 -21.54
CA SER A 150 14.64 -20.10 -20.92
C SER A 150 13.14 -19.86 -21.10
N GLU A 151 12.74 -18.86 -21.89
CA GLU A 151 11.35 -18.43 -22.05
C GLU A 151 10.65 -18.14 -20.72
N SER A 152 11.40 -17.62 -19.74
CA SER A 152 10.91 -17.29 -18.41
C SER A 152 11.01 -15.80 -18.14
N SER A 153 10.02 -15.24 -17.45
CA SER A 153 9.96 -13.83 -17.09
C SER A 153 9.10 -13.59 -15.85
N ILE A 154 8.84 -12.32 -15.52
CA ILE A 154 7.85 -11.95 -14.51
C ILE A 154 6.45 -12.46 -14.83
N LEU A 155 6.12 -12.71 -16.09
CA LEU A 155 4.83 -13.26 -16.48
C LEU A 155 4.58 -14.65 -15.87
N ASP A 156 5.64 -15.39 -15.55
CA ASP A 156 5.58 -16.70 -14.89
C ASP A 156 5.61 -16.60 -13.35
N ALA A 157 5.75 -15.40 -12.81
CA ALA A 157 5.74 -15.22 -11.37
C ALA A 157 4.35 -15.58 -10.82
N PRO A 158 4.28 -16.24 -9.64
CA PRO A 158 3.01 -16.62 -9.03
C PRO A 158 2.06 -15.44 -8.91
N ASP A 159 0.80 -15.66 -9.29
CA ASP A 159 -0.30 -14.69 -9.24
C ASP A 159 -0.11 -13.43 -10.11
N PHE A 160 0.95 -13.34 -10.91
CA PHE A 160 1.19 -12.22 -11.82
C PHE A 160 0.16 -12.09 -12.95
N PRO A 161 -0.47 -13.17 -13.48
CA PRO A 161 -1.59 -13.02 -14.41
C PRO A 161 -2.72 -12.15 -13.86
N LEU A 162 -2.98 -12.19 -12.54
CA LEU A 162 -3.98 -11.33 -11.89
C LEU A 162 -3.56 -9.84 -11.88
N VAL A 163 -2.26 -9.54 -11.95
CA VAL A 163 -1.75 -8.17 -12.11
C VAL A 163 -2.15 -7.64 -13.47
N LEU A 164 -2.01 -8.46 -14.52
CA LEU A 164 -2.35 -8.06 -15.89
C LEU A 164 -3.84 -7.68 -16.01
N ASP A 165 -4.72 -8.37 -15.28
CA ASP A 165 -6.17 -8.09 -15.29
C ASP A 165 -6.54 -6.70 -14.74
N VAL A 166 -5.68 -6.12 -13.89
CA VAL A 166 -5.94 -4.80 -13.26
C VAL A 166 -5.07 -3.68 -13.83
N LEU A 167 -4.10 -3.99 -14.70
CA LEU A 167 -3.32 -2.97 -15.39
C LEU A 167 -4.24 -2.15 -16.29
N THR A 168 -4.38 -0.87 -15.96
CA THR A 168 -5.18 0.09 -16.72
C THR A 168 -4.28 1.21 -17.22
N GLY A 169 -4.40 1.61 -18.48
CA GLY A 169 -3.61 2.71 -19.05
C GLY A 169 -2.18 2.33 -19.46
N SER A 170 -1.36 3.35 -19.77
CA SER A 170 0.02 3.18 -20.27
C SER A 170 1.08 3.15 -19.18
N ASP A 171 0.79 3.78 -18.03
CA ASP A 171 1.77 4.02 -16.97
C ASP A 171 1.27 3.35 -15.68
N ALA A 172 2.08 2.46 -15.11
CA ALA A 172 1.74 1.74 -13.89
C ALA A 172 3.00 1.38 -13.10
N ILE A 173 2.91 1.31 -11.78
CA ILE A 173 3.92 0.64 -10.95
C ILE A 173 3.31 -0.60 -10.32
N VAL A 174 3.99 -1.73 -10.46
CA VAL A 174 3.69 -3.01 -9.85
C VAL A 174 4.72 -3.30 -8.78
N LEU A 175 4.28 -3.63 -7.57
CA LEU A 175 5.13 -3.98 -6.44
C LEU A 175 4.86 -5.40 -5.98
N ARG A 176 5.93 -6.16 -5.74
CA ARG A 176 5.85 -7.47 -5.12
C ARG A 176 5.94 -7.34 -3.60
N ASN A 177 4.83 -7.55 -2.92
CA ASN A 177 4.74 -7.29 -1.49
C ASN A 177 5.61 -8.26 -0.65
N ARG A 178 5.89 -9.46 -1.16
CA ARG A 178 6.78 -10.43 -0.50
C ARG A 178 8.20 -9.89 -0.28
N GLY A 179 8.67 -9.00 -1.16
CA GLY A 179 9.98 -8.33 -1.05
C GLY A 179 9.93 -6.95 -0.40
N ALA A 180 8.80 -6.53 0.18
CA ALA A 180 8.62 -5.18 0.70
C ALA A 180 9.68 -4.79 1.76
N ASN A 181 10.18 -5.74 2.53
CA ASN A 181 11.25 -5.50 3.51
C ASN A 181 12.59 -5.08 2.88
N ARG A 182 12.83 -5.42 1.62
CA ARG A 182 14.05 -5.07 0.87
C ARG A 182 13.96 -3.71 0.18
N LEU A 183 12.74 -3.21 0.00
CA LEU A 183 12.46 -1.93 -0.66
C LEU A 183 12.31 -0.75 0.34
N GLN A 184 12.26 -1.01 1.65
CA GLN A 184 11.87 -0.02 2.64
C GLN A 184 13.02 0.41 3.56
N SER A 185 13.26 1.73 3.64
CA SER A 185 14.23 2.35 4.57
C SER A 185 13.61 3.23 5.66
N VAL A 186 12.29 3.44 5.70
CA VAL A 186 11.64 4.44 6.58
C VAL A 186 10.35 3.89 7.24
N GLY A 187 10.10 4.19 8.52
CA GLY A 187 8.88 3.79 9.27
C GLY A 187 7.64 4.67 9.04
N PHE A 188 6.54 4.43 9.78
CA PHE A 188 5.30 5.23 9.74
C PHE A 188 4.87 5.68 11.14
N GLY A 189 4.99 6.97 11.45
CA GLY A 189 4.56 7.51 12.74
C GLY A 189 5.26 6.78 13.89
N PRO A 190 4.52 6.19 14.84
CA PRO A 190 5.10 5.34 15.88
C PRO A 190 5.48 3.91 15.39
N LEU A 191 5.09 3.52 14.17
CA LEU A 191 5.33 2.19 13.60
C LEU A 191 6.71 2.13 12.92
N SER A 192 7.45 1.06 13.20
CA SER A 192 8.75 0.82 12.56
C SER A 192 8.61 0.42 11.07
N ALA A 193 9.66 0.64 10.26
CA ALA A 193 9.69 0.17 8.87
C ALA A 193 9.39 -1.32 8.76
N LYS A 194 9.94 -2.12 9.69
CA LYS A 194 9.68 -3.56 9.80
C LYS A 194 8.20 -3.88 10.00
N THR A 195 7.50 -3.10 10.83
CA THR A 195 6.06 -3.27 11.08
C THR A 195 5.26 -3.03 9.79
N VAL A 196 5.62 -2.00 9.03
CA VAL A 196 4.95 -1.67 7.77
C VAL A 196 5.22 -2.74 6.71
N ALA A 197 6.47 -3.17 6.54
CA ALA A 197 6.83 -4.24 5.61
C ALA A 197 6.06 -5.54 5.88
N SER A 198 5.90 -5.92 7.16
CA SER A 198 5.13 -7.12 7.53
C SER A 198 3.68 -7.01 7.10
N PHE A 199 3.04 -5.87 7.38
CA PHE A 199 1.65 -5.66 7.01
C PHE A 199 1.43 -5.72 5.50
N VAL A 200 2.28 -5.04 4.71
CA VAL A 200 2.17 -5.01 3.24
C VAL A 200 2.25 -6.41 2.65
N ARG A 201 3.18 -7.23 3.16
CA ARG A 201 3.33 -8.63 2.78
C ARG A 201 2.09 -9.46 3.08
N GLU A 202 1.40 -9.18 4.18
CA GLU A 202 0.18 -9.88 4.59
C GLU A 202 -1.08 -9.32 3.88
N ALA A 203 -0.99 -8.12 3.31
CA ALA A 203 -2.13 -7.45 2.68
C ALA A 203 -2.51 -8.06 1.33
N ALA A 204 -1.53 -8.32 0.47
CA ALA A 204 -1.72 -8.87 -0.88
C ALA A 204 -0.39 -9.46 -1.39
N GLU A 205 -0.40 -10.23 -2.48
CA GLU A 205 0.85 -10.71 -3.11
C GLU A 205 1.52 -9.59 -3.91
N TRP A 206 0.71 -8.88 -4.70
CA TRP A 206 1.11 -7.78 -5.56
C TRP A 206 0.32 -6.52 -5.21
N THR A 207 0.88 -5.36 -5.52
CA THR A 207 0.19 -4.07 -5.46
C THR A 207 0.42 -3.33 -6.76
N VAL A 208 -0.64 -2.88 -7.42
CA VAL A 208 -0.56 -2.08 -8.64
C VAL A 208 -0.97 -0.65 -8.35
N LEU A 209 -0.19 0.33 -8.79
CA LEU A 209 -0.53 1.74 -8.82
C LEU A 209 -0.64 2.21 -10.27
N SER A 210 -1.80 2.74 -10.65
CA SER A 210 -2.00 3.41 -11.95
C SER A 210 -3.16 4.39 -11.86
N GLY A 211 -3.10 5.48 -12.62
CA GLY A 211 -4.16 6.49 -12.66
C GLY A 211 -4.55 7.05 -11.29
N GLY A 212 -3.60 7.16 -10.36
CA GLY A 212 -3.84 7.61 -8.98
C GLY A 212 -4.62 6.63 -8.10
N ARG A 213 -4.86 5.39 -8.57
CA ARG A 213 -5.53 4.32 -7.83
C ARG A 213 -4.55 3.22 -7.47
N LEU A 214 -4.82 2.58 -6.33
CA LEU A 214 -4.07 1.43 -5.85
C LEU A 214 -4.96 0.19 -5.88
N TRP A 215 -4.47 -0.88 -6.50
CA TRP A 215 -5.11 -2.19 -6.54
C TRP A 215 -4.24 -3.20 -5.81
N PRO A 216 -4.66 -3.68 -4.64
CA PRO A 216 -4.08 -4.87 -4.06
C PRO A 216 -4.49 -6.08 -4.91
N VAL A 217 -3.53 -6.91 -5.30
CA VAL A 217 -3.74 -8.09 -6.13
C VAL A 217 -3.28 -9.32 -5.37
N CYS A 218 -4.21 -10.22 -5.11
CA CYS A 218 -3.97 -11.47 -4.41
C CYS A 218 -4.92 -12.55 -4.94
N PRO A 219 -4.51 -13.83 -4.86
CA PRO A 219 -5.42 -14.92 -5.18
C PRO A 219 -6.58 -14.96 -4.17
N GLU A 220 -7.64 -15.70 -4.51
CA GLU A 220 -8.79 -16.00 -3.64
C GLU A 220 -8.36 -16.88 -2.47
N SER A 221 -7.72 -16.26 -1.48
CA SER A 221 -7.25 -16.91 -0.27
C SER A 221 -7.54 -16.03 0.94
N ASP A 222 -8.19 -16.60 1.94
CA ASP A 222 -8.56 -15.90 3.17
C ASP A 222 -7.34 -15.47 4.01
N ARG A 223 -6.11 -15.85 3.64
CA ARG A 223 -4.88 -15.42 4.32
C ARG A 223 -4.55 -13.95 4.10
N TYR A 224 -5.04 -13.35 3.01
CA TYR A 224 -4.71 -11.98 2.64
C TYR A 224 -5.67 -11.00 3.30
N PHE A 225 -5.11 -9.99 3.97
CA PHE A 225 -5.91 -8.97 4.65
C PHE A 225 -6.85 -8.20 3.69
N THR A 226 -6.45 -8.06 2.42
CA THR A 226 -7.31 -7.47 1.38
C THR A 226 -8.61 -8.25 1.19
N ASN A 227 -8.55 -9.59 1.16
CA ASN A 227 -9.74 -10.42 0.98
C ASN A 227 -10.68 -10.31 2.19
N PHE A 228 -10.11 -10.25 3.41
CA PHE A 228 -10.86 -9.93 4.61
C PHE A 228 -11.62 -8.60 4.49
N VAL A 229 -10.93 -7.49 4.18
CA VAL A 229 -11.59 -6.19 4.07
C VAL A 229 -12.58 -6.16 2.91
N SER A 230 -12.26 -6.79 1.78
CA SER A 230 -13.15 -6.89 0.63
C SER A 230 -14.43 -7.68 0.92
N SER A 231 -14.39 -8.63 1.87
CA SER A 231 -15.58 -9.38 2.29
C SER A 231 -16.58 -8.54 3.11
N LEU A 232 -16.13 -7.43 3.70
CA LEU A 232 -16.98 -6.59 4.54
C LEU A 232 -17.94 -5.73 3.72
N THR A 233 -19.12 -5.50 4.26
CA THR A 233 -20.10 -4.54 3.76
C THR A 233 -19.73 -3.11 4.15
N GLU A 234 -19.79 -2.18 3.19
CA GLU A 234 -19.58 -0.74 3.47
C GLU A 234 -20.64 -0.23 4.45
N ALA A 235 -20.22 0.62 5.39
CA ALA A 235 -21.12 1.18 6.38
C ALA A 235 -20.98 2.71 6.51
N PRO A 236 -22.05 3.41 6.94
CA PRO A 236 -21.99 4.85 7.12
C PRO A 236 -21.00 5.26 8.21
N SER A 237 -20.07 6.17 7.88
CA SER A 237 -19.16 6.76 8.85
C SER A 237 -19.80 7.97 9.52
N LYS A 238 -19.70 8.05 10.84
CA LYS A 238 -20.09 9.22 11.64
C LYS A 238 -18.88 9.89 12.30
N PHE A 239 -17.68 9.35 12.11
CA PHE A 239 -16.45 9.86 12.68
C PHE A 239 -16.19 11.34 12.35
N ALA A 240 -16.46 11.77 11.12
CA ALA A 240 -16.22 13.15 10.67
C ALA A 240 -16.87 14.23 11.55
N ALA A 241 -18.04 13.98 12.14
CA ALA A 241 -18.72 14.93 13.02
C ALA A 241 -18.12 15.00 14.43
N SER A 242 -17.27 14.04 14.78
CA SER A 242 -16.58 13.91 16.07
C SER A 242 -15.07 13.91 15.88
N PHE A 243 -14.60 14.50 14.77
CA PHE A 243 -13.19 14.54 14.45
C PHE A 243 -12.41 15.24 15.57
N PRO A 244 -11.39 14.59 16.16
CA PRO A 244 -10.58 15.21 17.21
C PRO A 244 -9.75 16.39 16.68
N GLU A 245 -9.81 17.52 17.38
CA GLU A 245 -8.98 18.70 17.05
C GLU A 245 -7.50 18.38 17.27
N GLY A 246 -6.66 18.59 16.24
CA GLY A 246 -5.22 18.30 16.29
C GLY A 246 -4.84 16.85 15.99
N ALA A 247 -5.75 16.03 15.46
CA ALA A 247 -5.40 14.70 14.97
C ALA A 247 -4.40 14.78 13.80
N VAL A 248 -3.33 13.98 13.87
CA VAL A 248 -2.29 13.90 12.82
C VAL A 248 -2.62 12.82 11.81
N ALA A 249 -3.21 11.72 12.27
CA ALA A 249 -3.69 10.64 11.43
C ALA A 249 -4.86 9.91 12.09
N VAL A 250 -5.72 9.32 11.26
CA VAL A 250 -6.88 8.55 11.69
C VAL A 250 -6.99 7.30 10.84
N VAL A 251 -7.34 6.19 11.46
CA VAL A 251 -7.91 5.03 10.77
C VAL A 251 -9.29 4.77 11.35
N ASP A 252 -10.32 4.82 10.53
CA ASP A 252 -11.71 4.63 10.88
C ASP A 252 -12.29 3.41 10.15
N MET A 253 -13.07 2.61 10.86
CA MET A 253 -13.71 1.40 10.35
C MET A 253 -15.17 1.37 10.80
N PRO A 254 -16.07 1.93 9.97
CA PRO A 254 -17.51 1.76 10.12
C PRO A 254 -17.91 0.28 10.02
N LEU A 255 -18.83 -0.17 10.87
CA LEU A 255 -19.29 -1.56 10.92
C LEU A 255 -20.76 -1.65 10.55
N ALA A 256 -21.07 -2.32 9.43
CA ALA A 256 -22.44 -2.55 8.98
C ALA A 256 -23.15 -3.54 9.92
N ASP A 257 -22.55 -4.73 10.06
CA ASP A 257 -22.96 -5.77 10.99
C ASP A 257 -21.75 -6.29 11.77
N LEU A 258 -21.86 -6.27 13.10
CA LEU A 258 -20.84 -6.77 14.01
C LEU A 258 -20.64 -8.29 13.86
N LYS A 259 -21.70 -9.04 13.55
CA LYS A 259 -21.62 -10.49 13.36
C LYS A 259 -20.86 -10.84 12.08
N GLU A 260 -21.14 -10.13 11.00
CA GLU A 260 -20.42 -10.26 9.74
C GLU A 260 -18.93 -9.96 9.93
N TRP A 261 -18.63 -8.82 10.57
CA TRP A 261 -17.25 -8.43 10.89
C TRP A 261 -16.55 -9.52 11.71
N ARG A 262 -17.19 -10.08 12.75
CA ARG A 262 -16.58 -11.10 13.62
C ARG A 262 -16.29 -12.38 12.86
N LYS A 263 -17.25 -12.84 12.04
CA LYS A 263 -17.07 -14.02 11.20
C LYS A 263 -15.91 -13.84 10.22
N ALA A 264 -15.84 -12.69 9.54
CA ALA A 264 -14.78 -12.39 8.59
C ALA A 264 -13.40 -12.31 9.28
N TYR A 265 -13.32 -11.66 10.44
CA TYR A 265 -12.06 -11.48 11.16
C TYR A 265 -11.54 -12.80 11.75
N GLU A 266 -12.41 -13.62 12.35
CA GLU A 266 -12.01 -14.94 12.85
C GLU A 266 -11.63 -15.89 11.72
N GLY A 267 -12.32 -15.84 10.56
CA GLY A 267 -11.94 -16.59 9.37
C GLY A 267 -10.56 -16.19 8.83
N TRP A 268 -10.27 -14.88 8.77
CA TRP A 268 -8.94 -14.39 8.42
C TRP A 268 -7.88 -14.84 9.42
N LEU A 269 -8.14 -14.74 10.72
CA LEU A 269 -7.21 -15.22 11.75
C LEU A 269 -6.96 -16.73 11.65
N ASP A 270 -7.99 -17.54 11.33
CA ASP A 270 -7.84 -18.97 11.12
C ASP A 270 -6.97 -19.28 9.90
N ALA A 271 -7.21 -18.60 8.79
CA ALA A 271 -6.39 -18.70 7.58
C ALA A 271 -4.93 -18.27 7.81
N CYS A 272 -4.69 -17.35 8.74
CA CYS A 272 -3.36 -16.95 9.20
C CYS A 272 -2.78 -17.84 10.31
N ILE A 273 -3.49 -18.86 10.80
CA ILE A 273 -3.08 -19.76 11.89
C ILE A 273 -2.90 -19.00 13.23
N GLU A 274 -3.66 -17.92 13.41
CA GLU A 274 -3.63 -17.05 14.60
C GLU A 274 -4.90 -17.16 15.46
N LEU A 275 -5.89 -17.95 15.05
CA LEU A 275 -7.17 -18.06 15.75
C LEU A 275 -7.02 -18.57 17.20
N GLU A 276 -6.21 -19.60 17.43
CA GLU A 276 -5.98 -20.15 18.77
C GLU A 276 -5.27 -19.14 19.68
N SER A 277 -4.28 -18.43 19.13
CA SER A 277 -3.52 -17.38 19.86
C SER A 277 -4.45 -16.23 20.25
N TYR A 278 -5.35 -15.85 19.35
CA TYR A 278 -6.40 -14.88 19.57
C TYR A 278 -7.38 -15.30 20.67
N GLN A 279 -7.90 -16.53 20.62
CA GLN A 279 -8.82 -17.05 21.64
C GLN A 279 -8.17 -17.09 23.04
N LYS A 280 -6.91 -17.50 23.14
CA LYS A 280 -6.14 -17.44 24.39
C LYS A 280 -6.01 -16.01 24.92
N ARG A 281 -5.77 -15.04 24.04
CA ARG A 281 -5.71 -13.61 24.40
C ARG A 281 -7.05 -13.12 24.96
N LEU A 282 -8.17 -13.46 24.33
CA LEU A 282 -9.50 -13.10 24.82
C LEU A 282 -9.79 -13.70 26.20
N ALA A 283 -9.43 -14.97 26.41
CA ALA A 283 -9.59 -15.63 27.70
C ALA A 283 -8.77 -14.96 28.81
N GLY A 284 -7.54 -14.55 28.50
CA GLY A 284 -6.69 -13.78 29.41
C GLY A 284 -7.30 -12.43 29.80
N LEU A 285 -7.83 -11.69 28.82
CA LEU A 285 -8.52 -10.42 29.06
C LEU A 285 -9.79 -10.59 29.88
N LYS A 286 -10.57 -11.65 29.62
CA LYS A 286 -11.75 -12.01 30.42
C LYS A 286 -11.39 -12.24 31.89
N LYS A 287 -10.32 -12.98 32.15
CA LYS A 287 -9.83 -13.23 33.52
C LYS A 287 -9.39 -11.94 34.21
N ALA A 288 -8.72 -11.04 33.49
CA ALA A 288 -8.20 -9.79 34.05
C ALA A 288 -9.30 -8.74 34.32
N ALA A 289 -10.26 -8.59 33.41
CA ALA A 289 -11.29 -7.54 33.49
C ALA A 289 -12.63 -8.03 34.07
N GLY A 290 -12.78 -9.34 34.31
CA GLY A 290 -14.04 -9.95 34.76
C GLY A 290 -15.16 -9.92 33.71
N LYS A 291 -14.86 -9.48 32.48
CA LYS A 291 -15.82 -9.34 31.38
C LYS A 291 -15.25 -9.97 30.12
N ASP A 292 -16.05 -10.79 29.46
CA ASP A 292 -15.67 -11.35 28.17
C ASP A 292 -15.64 -10.24 27.09
N PRO A 293 -14.54 -10.08 26.31
CA PRO A 293 -14.45 -9.02 25.31
C PRO A 293 -15.53 -9.06 24.23
N LEU A 294 -15.95 -10.25 23.77
CA LEU A 294 -16.98 -10.39 22.74
C LEU A 294 -18.36 -10.03 23.30
N ASN A 295 -18.64 -10.38 24.56
CA ASN A 295 -19.88 -9.94 25.21
C ASN A 295 -19.90 -8.43 25.46
N TRP A 296 -18.76 -7.85 25.88
CA TRP A 296 -18.61 -6.40 26.04
C TRP A 296 -18.91 -5.66 24.73
N GLU A 297 -18.35 -6.13 23.62
CA GLU A 297 -18.59 -5.55 22.30
C GLU A 297 -20.07 -5.60 21.88
N LYS A 298 -20.72 -6.75 22.07
CA LYS A 298 -22.14 -6.95 21.77
C LYS A 298 -23.03 -6.03 22.61
N GLU A 299 -22.74 -5.90 23.90
CA GLU A 299 -23.51 -5.05 24.82
C GLU A 299 -23.37 -3.56 24.49
N LEU A 300 -22.18 -3.13 24.05
CA LEU A 300 -21.98 -1.77 23.55
C LEU A 300 -22.73 -1.50 22.24
N GLY A 301 -23.06 -2.56 21.49
CA GLY A 301 -23.64 -2.46 20.16
C GLY A 301 -22.74 -1.65 19.25
N VAL A 302 -21.46 -2.02 19.15
CA VAL A 302 -20.46 -1.26 18.40
C VAL A 302 -20.87 -1.10 16.94
N LYS A 303 -20.72 0.12 16.43
CA LYS A 303 -21.09 0.51 15.05
C LYS A 303 -19.94 1.09 14.23
N GLU A 304 -18.86 1.51 14.87
CA GLU A 304 -17.72 2.16 14.22
C GLU A 304 -16.57 2.17 15.21
N VAL A 305 -15.36 1.92 14.74
CA VAL A 305 -14.15 1.98 15.55
C VAL A 305 -13.07 2.76 14.84
N SER A 306 -12.36 3.59 15.58
CA SER A 306 -11.37 4.48 15.02
C SER A 306 -10.13 4.53 15.90
N CYS A 307 -8.95 4.50 15.28
CA CYS A 307 -7.67 4.75 15.90
C CYS A 307 -7.22 6.16 15.49
N VAL A 308 -7.01 7.03 16.47
CA VAL A 308 -6.66 8.45 16.25
C VAL A 308 -5.26 8.69 16.80
N MET A 309 -4.36 9.10 15.93
CA MET A 309 -2.99 9.47 16.27
C MET A 309 -2.94 10.98 16.53
N MET A 310 -2.51 11.36 17.73
CA MET A 310 -2.42 12.72 18.21
C MET A 310 -0.96 13.07 18.54
N PRO A 311 -0.58 14.36 18.59
CA PRO A 311 0.67 14.75 19.22
C PRO A 311 0.66 14.26 20.68
N GLY A 312 1.62 13.39 21.03
CA GLY A 312 1.73 12.83 22.38
C GLY A 312 1.08 11.44 22.59
N GLY A 313 0.42 10.84 21.59
CA GLY A 313 0.03 9.43 21.67
C GLY A 313 -1.14 9.04 20.77
N THR A 314 -1.86 7.98 21.16
CA THR A 314 -2.94 7.39 20.37
C THR A 314 -4.20 7.23 21.20
N LEU A 315 -5.35 7.43 20.57
CA LEU A 315 -6.68 7.22 21.15
C LEU A 315 -7.41 6.13 20.35
N ASN A 316 -8.14 5.27 21.05
CA ASN A 316 -9.17 4.44 20.44
C ASN A 316 -10.52 5.12 20.66
N MET A 317 -11.32 5.25 19.60
CA MET A 317 -12.69 5.76 19.63
C MET A 317 -13.63 4.65 19.17
N ILE A 318 -14.65 4.34 19.96
CA ILE A 318 -15.63 3.29 19.66
C ILE A 318 -17.02 3.90 19.71
N ARG A 319 -17.70 3.92 18.57
CA ARG A 319 -19.09 4.35 18.49
C ARG A 319 -20.00 3.25 18.97
N THR A 320 -20.80 3.57 19.97
CA THR A 320 -21.74 2.66 20.62
C THR A 320 -23.17 2.94 20.16
N ALA A 321 -24.05 1.96 20.33
CA ALA A 321 -25.46 2.11 19.90
C ALA A 321 -26.24 3.14 20.72
N LYS A 322 -25.84 3.38 21.98
CA LYS A 322 -26.53 4.28 22.91
C LYS A 322 -25.63 5.45 23.30
N SER A 323 -26.17 6.66 23.16
CA SER A 323 -25.49 7.87 23.65
C SER A 323 -25.43 7.85 25.18
N SER A 324 -24.27 8.20 25.72
CA SER A 324 -24.02 8.34 27.16
C SER A 324 -22.86 9.31 27.36
N SER A 325 -22.92 10.11 28.42
CA SER A 325 -21.82 10.99 28.80
C SER A 325 -21.37 10.63 30.20
N SER A 326 -20.06 10.71 30.46
CA SER A 326 -19.51 10.59 31.80
C SER A 326 -19.09 11.96 32.32
N ASP A 327 -19.12 12.13 33.64
CA ASP A 327 -18.73 13.40 34.31
C ASP A 327 -17.23 13.71 34.21
N GLY A 328 -16.44 12.85 33.55
CA GLY A 328 -15.02 13.07 33.32
C GLY A 328 -14.28 11.83 32.82
N VAL A 329 -12.95 11.94 32.79
CA VAL A 329 -12.02 10.86 32.43
C VAL A 329 -11.83 9.92 33.62
N GLN A 330 -12.14 8.64 33.43
CA GLN A 330 -12.05 7.60 34.44
C GLN A 330 -11.02 6.53 34.06
N THR A 331 -10.66 5.68 35.02
CA THR A 331 -9.84 4.49 34.74
C THR A 331 -10.60 3.57 33.80
N ASN A 332 -9.92 3.04 32.77
CA ASN A 332 -10.52 2.08 31.86
C ASN A 332 -10.47 0.68 32.49
N PRO A 333 -11.62 0.03 32.79
CA PRO A 333 -11.64 -1.35 33.30
C PRO A 333 -11.40 -2.39 32.21
N TYR A 334 -11.51 -2.02 30.93
CA TYR A 334 -11.47 -2.93 29.78
C TYR A 334 -10.21 -2.72 28.92
N LYS A 335 -9.06 -2.50 29.58
CA LYS A 335 -7.77 -2.28 28.91
C LYS A 335 -7.42 -3.44 27.99
N GLY A 336 -6.92 -3.14 26.81
CA GLY A 336 -6.52 -4.10 25.78
C GLY A 336 -7.67 -4.69 24.96
N PHE A 337 -8.94 -4.41 25.29
CA PHE A 337 -10.08 -4.99 24.56
C PHE A 337 -10.11 -4.52 23.10
N ALA A 338 -9.95 -3.22 22.85
CA ALA A 338 -9.96 -2.67 21.49
C ALA A 338 -8.87 -3.30 20.61
N ARG A 339 -7.63 -3.39 21.13
CA ARG A 339 -6.52 -4.06 20.43
C ARG A 339 -6.81 -5.52 20.11
N ALA A 340 -7.31 -6.27 21.09
CA ALA A 340 -7.60 -7.68 20.88
C ALA A 340 -8.70 -7.84 19.83
N LEU A 341 -9.74 -7.03 19.94
CA LEU A 341 -10.94 -7.13 19.13
C LEU A 341 -10.77 -6.62 17.71
N TYR A 342 -9.97 -5.58 17.45
CA TYR A 342 -9.89 -4.92 16.13
C TYR A 342 -8.48 -4.87 15.55
N GLY A 343 -7.52 -5.53 16.20
CA GLY A 343 -6.16 -5.69 15.69
C GLY A 343 -5.14 -4.75 16.34
N SER A 344 -3.89 -4.96 15.95
CA SER A 344 -2.70 -4.33 16.56
C SER A 344 -2.66 -2.80 16.40
N LEU A 345 -3.38 -2.24 15.43
CA LEU A 345 -3.48 -0.79 15.22
C LEU A 345 -4.16 -0.08 16.40
N PHE A 346 -5.08 -0.75 17.10
CA PHE A 346 -5.82 -0.20 18.24
C PHE A 346 -5.07 -0.35 19.58
N ASN A 347 -3.74 -0.27 19.53
CA ASN A 347 -2.83 -0.44 20.68
C ASN A 347 -2.52 0.89 21.40
N ALA A 348 -3.51 1.76 21.54
CA ALA A 348 -3.39 2.94 22.40
C ALA A 348 -3.02 2.54 23.83
N ALA A 349 -2.30 3.41 24.55
CA ALA A 349 -2.08 3.28 25.99
C ALA A 349 -3.39 3.56 26.75
N ASP A 350 -4.33 2.63 26.66
CA ASP A 350 -5.76 2.75 27.00
C ASP A 350 -6.04 2.66 28.51
N SER A 351 -5.15 3.25 29.31
CA SER A 351 -5.23 3.26 30.78
C SER A 351 -6.49 3.93 31.32
N CYS A 352 -7.02 4.92 30.58
CA CYS A 352 -8.19 5.71 30.94
C CYS A 352 -9.21 5.71 29.80
N CYS A 353 -10.46 6.05 30.12
CA CYS A 353 -11.51 6.25 29.15
C CYS A 353 -12.49 7.36 29.54
N VAL A 354 -13.24 7.86 28.57
CA VAL A 354 -14.29 8.86 28.72
C VAL A 354 -15.42 8.57 27.75
N ARG A 355 -16.65 8.90 28.13
CA ARG A 355 -17.80 8.85 27.23
C ARG A 355 -18.21 10.25 26.82
N LYS A 356 -18.23 10.51 25.51
CA LYS A 356 -18.69 11.77 24.91
C LYS A 356 -19.76 11.45 23.87
N GLY A 357 -21.03 11.53 24.28
CA GLY A 357 -22.16 11.20 23.42
C GLY A 357 -22.17 9.71 23.02
N VAL A 358 -22.11 9.42 21.73
CA VAL A 358 -22.09 8.02 21.25
C VAL A 358 -20.71 7.36 21.32
N TRP A 359 -19.66 8.11 21.64
CA TRP A 359 -18.28 7.64 21.63
C TRP A 359 -17.79 7.23 23.01
N LEU A 360 -17.28 6.00 23.11
CA LEU A 360 -16.38 5.57 24.16
C LEU A 360 -14.94 5.79 23.66
N ILE A 361 -14.17 6.62 24.35
CA ILE A 361 -12.83 7.02 23.94
C ILE A 361 -11.85 6.57 25.00
N SER A 362 -10.78 5.86 24.61
CA SER A 362 -9.76 5.36 25.52
C SER A 362 -8.35 5.73 25.08
N GLY A 363 -7.49 6.04 26.04
CA GLY A 363 -6.11 6.45 25.82
C GLY A 363 -5.46 6.90 27.12
N GLU A 364 -4.36 7.63 27.00
CA GLU A 364 -3.70 8.23 28.16
C GLU A 364 -4.52 9.39 28.72
N ARG A 365 -4.46 9.56 30.05
CA ARG A 365 -5.24 10.59 30.76
C ARG A 365 -5.01 12.00 30.20
N ALA A 366 -3.75 12.38 30.00
CA ALA A 366 -3.40 13.72 29.50
C ALA A 366 -4.01 14.02 28.11
N LEU A 367 -4.06 13.04 27.22
CA LEU A 367 -4.70 13.18 25.91
C LEU A 367 -6.23 13.29 26.03
N LEU A 368 -6.84 12.49 26.92
CA LEU A 368 -8.30 12.53 27.12
C LEU A 368 -8.78 13.82 27.79
N ASP A 369 -8.00 14.36 28.74
CA ASP A 369 -8.32 15.61 29.44
C ASP A 369 -8.29 16.83 28.50
N SER A 370 -7.39 16.81 27.51
CA SER A 370 -7.25 17.88 26.50
C SER A 370 -8.10 17.65 25.24
N LEU A 371 -8.79 16.51 25.14
CA LEU A 371 -9.51 16.09 23.92
C LEU A 371 -10.70 17.01 23.63
N LYS A 372 -10.65 17.69 22.48
CA LYS A 372 -11.77 18.40 21.88
C LYS A 372 -12.26 17.66 20.65
N LEU A 373 -13.57 17.43 20.56
CA LEU A 373 -14.23 16.80 19.42
C LEU A 373 -14.97 17.85 18.61
N GLY A 374 -15.16 17.59 17.32
CA GLY A 374 -15.80 18.53 16.40
C GLY A 374 -14.82 19.52 15.76
N GLY A 375 -13.53 19.17 15.73
CA GLY A 375 -12.56 19.83 14.87
C GLY A 375 -13.01 19.75 13.40
N GLY A 376 -12.67 20.77 12.61
CA GLY A 376 -13.14 20.92 11.23
C GLY A 376 -13.03 19.62 10.44
N LYS A 377 -14.19 19.09 10.02
CA LYS A 377 -14.31 17.88 9.21
C LYS A 377 -13.36 17.95 8.01
N PRO A 378 -12.55 16.90 7.72
CA PRO A 378 -11.88 16.79 6.43
C PRO A 378 -12.93 16.85 5.32
N SER A 379 -12.84 17.84 4.41
CA SER A 379 -13.85 18.11 3.38
C SER A 379 -14.19 16.88 2.53
N SER A 380 -13.25 15.95 2.40
CA SER A 380 -13.31 14.72 1.63
C SER A 380 -13.75 13.47 2.41
N TRP A 381 -14.12 13.56 3.69
CA TRP A 381 -14.48 12.36 4.47
C TRP A 381 -15.70 11.63 3.88
N PRO A 382 -15.61 10.33 3.59
CA PRO A 382 -16.64 9.61 2.84
C PRO A 382 -17.90 9.38 3.69
N ALA A 383 -19.05 9.35 3.04
CA ALA A 383 -20.32 9.07 3.72
C ALA A 383 -20.42 7.61 4.20
N ALA A 384 -19.86 6.68 3.42
CA ALA A 384 -19.74 5.26 3.75
C ALA A 384 -18.39 4.72 3.25
N ALA A 385 -17.85 3.73 3.98
CA ALA A 385 -16.59 3.07 3.67
C ALA A 385 -16.51 1.72 4.39
N LYS A 386 -15.55 0.89 3.99
CA LYS A 386 -15.12 -0.27 4.79
C LYS A 386 -14.05 0.14 5.77
N VAL A 387 -13.04 0.84 5.27
CA VAL A 387 -11.94 1.43 6.04
C VAL A 387 -11.58 2.78 5.43
N VAL A 388 -11.43 3.78 6.28
CA VAL A 388 -10.90 5.10 5.92
C VAL A 388 -9.60 5.30 6.67
N ALA A 389 -8.54 5.65 5.97
CA ALA A 389 -7.34 6.19 6.61
C ALA A 389 -7.16 7.65 6.17
N TRP A 390 -6.79 8.52 7.10
CA TRP A 390 -6.62 9.94 6.86
C TRP A 390 -5.35 10.44 7.54
N SER A 391 -4.69 11.39 6.91
CA SER A 391 -3.65 12.26 7.47
C SER A 391 -3.80 13.67 6.90
N GLU A 392 -3.06 14.64 7.43
CA GLU A 392 -3.06 16.01 6.89
C GLU A 392 -2.75 16.07 5.40
N ASP A 393 -1.90 15.17 4.89
CA ASP A 393 -1.45 15.15 3.50
C ASP A 393 -2.34 14.30 2.57
N SER A 394 -3.20 13.43 3.12
CA SER A 394 -3.87 12.42 2.30
C SER A 394 -5.07 11.74 2.94
N GLN A 395 -5.90 11.13 2.10
CA GLN A 395 -6.97 10.25 2.52
C GLN A 395 -7.00 9.00 1.64
N ILE A 396 -7.10 7.84 2.28
CA ILE A 396 -7.30 6.55 1.66
C ILE A 396 -8.70 6.07 2.00
N ASN A 397 -9.47 5.67 0.98
CA ASN A 397 -10.76 5.03 1.17
C ASN A 397 -10.75 3.65 0.52
N TRP A 398 -10.97 2.60 1.33
CA TRP A 398 -11.13 1.25 0.83
C TRP A 398 -12.58 1.01 0.43
N THR A 399 -12.80 0.89 -0.88
CA THR A 399 -14.10 0.62 -1.48
C THR A 399 -14.21 -0.84 -1.90
N LYS A 400 -15.38 -1.25 -2.41
CA LYS A 400 -15.60 -2.59 -2.97
C LYS A 400 -14.62 -2.99 -4.08
N GLU A 401 -14.16 -2.06 -4.92
CA GLU A 401 -13.41 -2.37 -6.16
C GLU A 401 -11.93 -1.97 -6.11
N SER A 402 -11.58 -0.94 -5.33
CA SER A 402 -10.22 -0.43 -5.27
C SER A 402 -9.96 0.38 -4.00
N ILE A 403 -8.69 0.71 -3.79
CA ILE A 403 -8.25 1.69 -2.80
C ILE A 403 -8.13 3.04 -3.51
N LYS A 404 -8.99 4.00 -3.14
CA LYS A 404 -8.96 5.37 -3.68
C LYS A 404 -8.11 6.26 -2.78
N ILE A 405 -7.19 7.02 -3.38
CA ILE A 405 -6.28 7.93 -2.67
C ILE A 405 -6.59 9.36 -3.10
N TRP A 406 -6.75 10.25 -2.12
CA TRP A 406 -6.95 11.68 -2.29
C TRP A 406 -5.81 12.42 -1.61
N TYR A 407 -5.31 13.49 -2.22
CA TYR A 407 -4.27 14.34 -1.63
C TYR A 407 -4.86 15.70 -1.29
N SER A 408 -4.60 16.21 -0.08
CA SER A 408 -5.18 17.45 0.44
C SER A 408 -4.65 18.73 -0.23
N ASN A 409 -3.52 18.65 -0.94
CA ASN A 409 -2.87 19.79 -1.60
C ASN A 409 -3.35 20.06 -3.04
N ARG A 410 -4.51 19.54 -3.46
CA ARG A 410 -5.15 19.87 -4.75
C ARG A 410 -6.66 19.92 -4.67
#